data_AF-A0A968WTZ3-F1
#
_entry.id   AF-A0A968WTZ3-F1
#
_cell.length_a   1.000
_cell.length_b   1.000
_cell.length_c   1.000
_cell.angle_alpha   90.00
_cell.angle_beta   90.00
_cell.angle_gamma   90.00
#
_symmetry.space_group_name_H-M   'P 1'
#
loop_
_entity.id
_entity.type
_entity.pdbx_description
1 polymer ?
#
loop_
_entity_poly.entity_id
_entity_poly.type
_entity_poly.pdbx_seq_one_letter_code
_entity_poly.pdbx_strand_id
1 'polypeptide(L)' 'MQQAALAFVYQTLSALTAASMKLIRIGQNACQQILRKALEAISEKIEDSLNLTNYGWFNPLIEISSLRHAKSHARLFIS' A
#
# COMPACT_ATOMS: atom_id res chain seq x y z
N MET A 1 -9.88 -1.81 -18.44
CA MET A 1 -9.78 -2.20 -17.01
C MET A 1 -8.34 -2.12 -16.50
N GLN A 2 -7.35 -2.63 -17.23
CA GLN A 2 -5.93 -2.56 -16.84
C GLN A 2 -5.40 -1.15 -16.49
N GLN A 3 -5.70 -0.14 -17.31
CA GLN A 3 -5.27 1.25 -17.02
C GLN A 3 -5.89 1.82 -15.73
N ALA A 4 -7.14 1.46 -15.43
CA ALA A 4 -7.78 1.87 -14.18
C ALA A 4 -7.14 1.16 -12.97
N ALA A 5 -6.78 -0.12 -13.10
CA ALA A 5 -6.06 -0.85 -12.06
C ALA A 5 -4.66 -0.27 -11.81
N LEU A 6 -3.93 0.08 -12.86
CA LEU A 6 -2.63 0.76 -12.75
C LEU A 6 -2.74 2.10 -12.03
N ALA A 7 -3.72 2.93 -12.40
CA ALA A 7 -3.97 4.21 -11.74
C ALA A 7 -4.32 4.02 -10.26
N PHE A 8 -5.16 3.03 -9.92
CA PHE A 8 -5.52 2.71 -8.55
C PHE A 8 -4.32 2.22 -7.72
N VAL A 9 -3.49 1.34 -8.27
CA VAL A 9 -2.26 0.85 -7.62
C VAL A 9 -1.29 2.00 -7.38
N TYR A 10 -1.07 2.86 -8.37
CA TYR A 10 -0.22 4.04 -8.24
C TYR A 10 -0.72 4.97 -7.14
N GLN A 11 -2.02 5.28 -7.13
CA GLN A 11 -2.62 6.15 -6.11
C GLN A 11 -2.46 5.55 -4.72
N THR A 12 -2.72 4.25 -4.56
CA THR A 12 -2.58 3.52 -3.29
C THR A 12 -1.15 3.55 -2.76
N LEU A 13 -0.16 3.20 -3.60
CA LEU A 13 1.25 3.20 -3.19
C LEU A 13 1.77 4.61 -2.91
N SER A 14 1.32 5.60 -3.66
CA SER A 14 1.66 7.01 -3.43
C SER A 14 1.14 7.49 -2.09
N ALA A 15 -0.09 7.12 -1.72
CA ALA A 15 -0.68 7.47 -0.42
C ALA A 15 0.08 6.81 0.74
N LEU A 16 0.45 5.53 0.62
CA LEU A 16 1.22 4.80 1.63
C LEU A 16 2.62 5.40 1.83
N THR A 17 3.32 5.74 0.76
CA THR A 17 4.64 6.37 0.85
C THR A 17 4.55 7.79 1.43
N ALA A 18 3.52 8.56 1.09
CA ALA A 18 3.26 9.87 1.68
C ALA A 18 2.92 9.79 3.19
N ALA A 19 2.14 8.81 3.61
CA ALA A 19 1.87 8.55 5.02
C ALA A 19 3.13 8.13 5.78
N SER A 20 3.98 7.31 5.15
CA SER A 20 5.24 6.84 5.74
C SER A 20 6.16 8.00 6.10
N MET A 21 6.29 9.03 5.24
CA MET A 21 7.07 10.24 5.55
C MET A 21 6.62 10.96 6.82
N LYS A 22 5.33 10.85 7.19
CA LYS A 22 4.77 11.49 8.39
C LYS A 22 4.97 10.65 9.65
N LEU A 23 5.15 9.34 9.51
CA LEU A 23 5.25 8.39 10.62
C LEU A 23 6.68 8.01 10.97
N ILE A 24 7.55 7.91 9.96
CA ILE A 24 8.95 7.51 10.13
C ILE A 24 9.87 8.54 9.47
N ARG A 25 11.11 8.63 9.96
CA ARG A 25 12.12 9.58 9.46
C ARG A 25 12.69 9.14 8.11
N ILE A 26 11.86 9.16 7.08
CA ILE A 26 12.23 8.87 5.70
C ILE A 26 12.03 10.11 4.83
N GLY A 27 13.04 10.41 4.01
CA GLY A 27 13.00 11.56 3.11
C GLY A 27 12.24 11.28 1.81
N GLN A 28 11.82 12.35 1.14
CA GLN A 28 11.08 12.29 -0.12
C GLN A 28 11.78 11.44 -1.19
N ASN A 29 13.09 11.57 -1.35
CA ASN A 29 13.85 10.81 -2.35
C ASN A 29 13.78 9.29 -2.10
N ALA A 30 13.89 8.87 -0.83
CA ALA A 30 13.78 7.47 -0.47
C ALA A 30 12.35 6.95 -0.71
N CYS A 31 11.32 7.74 -0.40
CA CYS A 31 9.94 7.38 -0.73
C CYS A 31 9.69 7.25 -2.24
N GLN A 32 10.26 8.12 -3.07
CA GLN A 32 10.16 8.02 -4.53
C GLN A 32 10.86 6.76 -5.06
N GLN A 33 12.02 6.41 -4.50
CA GLN A 33 12.71 5.15 -4.82
C GLN A 33 11.88 3.92 -4.45
N ILE A 34 11.25 3.93 -3.25
CA ILE A 34 10.36 2.86 -2.81
C ILE A 34 9.15 2.74 -3.74
N LEU A 35 8.49 3.86 -4.06
CA LEU A 35 7.33 3.88 -4.95
C LEU A 35 7.67 3.29 -6.31
N ARG A 36 8.78 3.72 -6.93
CA ARG A 36 9.25 3.19 -8.20
C ARG A 36 9.47 1.67 -8.13
N LYS A 37 10.22 1.19 -7.14
CA LYS A 37 10.51 -0.25 -7.00
C LYS A 37 9.25 -1.08 -6.75
N ALA A 38 8.31 -0.56 -5.97
CA ALA A 38 7.04 -1.22 -5.71
C ALA A 38 6.18 -1.32 -6.99
N LEU A 39 6.18 -0.27 -7.82
CA LEU A 39 5.50 -0.27 -9.11
C LEU A 39 6.13 -1.27 -10.11
N GLU A 40 7.47 -1.30 -10.19
CA GLU A 40 8.20 -2.28 -11.01
C GLU A 40 7.89 -3.72 -10.57
N ALA A 41 7.82 -3.99 -9.26
CA ALA A 41 7.55 -5.33 -8.74
C ALA A 41 6.10 -5.80 -8.93
N ILE A 42 5.14 -4.87 -9.01
CA ILE A 42 3.71 -5.22 -9.10
C ILE A 42 3.17 -5.17 -10.53
N SER A 43 3.81 -4.43 -11.45
CA SER A 43 3.33 -4.25 -12.83
C SER A 43 3.11 -5.58 -13.55
N GLU A 44 3.97 -6.57 -13.32
CA GLU A 44 3.86 -7.90 -13.92
C GLU A 44 2.66 -8.70 -13.39
N LYS A 45 2.12 -8.36 -12.23
CA LYS A 45 1.06 -9.11 -11.54
C LYS A 45 -0.33 -8.49 -11.69
N ILE A 46 -0.43 -7.27 -12.23
CA ILE A 46 -1.70 -6.55 -12.32
C ILE A 46 -2.65 -7.25 -13.28
N GLU A 47 -2.16 -7.73 -14.42
CA GLU A 47 -3.01 -8.41 -15.40
C GLU A 47 -3.59 -9.71 -14.85
N ASP A 48 -2.76 -10.53 -14.19
CA ASP A 48 -3.19 -11.74 -13.49
C ASP A 48 -4.23 -11.44 -12.41
N SER A 49 -4.05 -10.35 -11.66
CA SER A 49 -4.95 -9.96 -10.58
C SER A 49 -6.38 -9.65 -11.05
N LEU A 50 -6.54 -9.20 -12.30
CA LEU A 50 -7.85 -8.88 -12.88
C LEU A 50 -8.66 -10.13 -13.24
N ASN A 51 -8.00 -11.27 -13.39
CA ASN A 51 -8.63 -12.54 -13.76
C ASN A 51 -8.82 -13.48 -12.56
N LEU A 52 -8.49 -13.03 -11.34
CA LEU A 52 -8.69 -13.83 -10.13
C LEU A 52 -10.18 -14.08 -9.89
N THR A 53 -10.50 -15.35 -9.62
CA THR A 53 -11.86 -15.81 -9.30
C THR A 53 -12.08 -16.00 -7.81
N ASN A 54 -11.00 -16.11 -7.03
CA ASN A 54 -11.05 -16.19 -5.58
C ASN A 54 -10.78 -14.81 -4.97
N TYR A 55 -11.79 -14.27 -4.30
CA TYR A 55 -11.71 -12.98 -3.62
C TYR A 55 -11.61 -13.19 -2.12
N GLY A 56 -10.77 -12.38 -1.48
CA GLY A 56 -10.46 -12.50 -0.06
C GLY A 56 -9.10 -13.17 0.13
N TRP A 57 -8.21 -12.45 0.80
CA TRP A 57 -6.92 -12.94 1.23
C TRP A 57 -6.77 -12.59 2.71
N PHE A 58 -5.99 -13.39 3.43
CA PHE A 58 -5.74 -13.19 4.85
C PHE A 58 -4.25 -13.08 5.08
N ASN A 59 -3.84 -11.99 5.74
CA ASN A 59 -2.48 -11.81 6.20
C ASN A 59 -2.49 -11.45 7.69
N PRO A 60 -2.19 -12.42 8.58
CA PRO A 60 -2.26 -12.22 10.03
C PRO A 60 -1.52 -10.97 10.53
N LEU A 61 -0.39 -10.63 9.90
CA LEU A 61 0.43 -9.50 10.35
C LEU A 61 -0.23 -8.16 10.05
N ILE A 62 -0.91 -8.05 8.90
CA ILE A 62 -1.66 -6.84 8.55
C ILE A 62 -2.90 -6.73 9.43
N GLU A 63 -3.62 -7.83 9.64
CA GLU A 63 -4.81 -7.85 10.51
C GLU A 63 -4.48 -7.43 11.94
N ILE A 64 -3.45 -8.04 12.54
CA ILE A 64 -3.01 -7.69 13.91
C ILE A 64 -2.58 -6.22 13.98
N SER A 65 -1.87 -5.71 12.97
CA SER A 65 -1.41 -4.32 12.96
C SER A 65 -2.59 -3.34 12.85
N SER A 66 -3.58 -3.64 12.03
CA SER A 66 -4.81 -2.85 11.93
C SER A 66 -5.62 -2.87 13.24
N LEU A 67 -5.76 -4.03 13.88
CA LEU A 67 -6.44 -4.16 15.17
C LEU A 67 -5.71 -3.37 16.28
N ARG A 68 -4.38 -3.34 16.26
CA ARG A 68 -3.58 -2.54 17.19
C ARG A 68 -3.78 -1.04 16.98
N HIS A 69 -3.98 -0.58 15.74
CA HIS A 69 -4.24 0.83 15.46
C HIS A 69 -5.47 1.35 16.23
N ALA A 70 -6.53 0.55 16.35
CA ALA A 70 -7.73 0.90 17.13
C ALA A 70 -7.47 1.11 18.64
N LYS A 71 -6.35 0.58 19.16
CA LYS A 71 -5.94 0.71 20.57
C LYS A 71 -4.74 1.66 20.76
N SER A 72 -4.25 2.30 19.70
CA SER A 72 -3.10 3.20 19.80
C SER A 72 -3.44 4.45 20.60
N HIS A 73 -2.60 4.79 21.59
CA HIS A 73 -2.74 5.96 22.44
C HIS A 73 -2.65 7.28 21.64
N ALA A 74 -1.79 7.31 20.62
CA ALA A 74 -1.66 8.44 19.71
C ALA A 74 -1.89 7.97 18.27
N ARG A 75 -2.71 8.73 17.53
CA ARG A 75 -3.08 8.42 16.15
C ARG A 75 -3.03 9.68 15.31
N LEU A 76 -2.28 9.62 14.21
CA LEU A 76 -2.26 10.65 13.18
C LEU A 76 -3.27 10.37 12.07
N PHE A 77 -3.65 9.10 11.89
CA PHE A 77 -4.58 8.63 10.87
C PHE A 77 -5.80 7.95 11.52
N ILE A 78 -6.88 7.82 10.75
CA ILE A 78 -8.15 7.26 11.22
C ILE A 78 -8.16 5.73 11.25
N SER A 79 -7.28 5.08 10.48
CA SER A 79 -7.17 3.62 10.30
C SER A 79 -5.73 3.19 10.07
#